data_AF-A0A7C2IJ41-F1
#
_entry.id   AF-A0A7C2IJ41-F1
#
_cell.length_a   1.000
_cell.length_b   1.000
_cell.length_c   1.000
_cell.angle_alpha   90.00
_cell.angle_beta   90.00
_cell.angle_gamma   90.00
#
_symmetry.space_group_name_H-M   'P 1'
#
loop_
_entity.id
_entity.type
_entity.pdbx_description
1 polymer ?
#
loop_
_entity_poly.entity_id
_entity_poly.type
_entity_poly.pdbx_seq_one_letter_code
_entity_poly.pdbx_strand_id
1 'polypeptide(L)' 'MSTAILTIHFILAFLVIGVILLQGPKGEGLGAIGGSARMFHGPRPRETLFTRVTAVVSVLFVVTSTYLAFFR' A
#
# COMPACT_ATOMS: atom_id res chain seq x y z
N MET A 1 25.06 -0.74 -12.83
CA MET A 1 24.51 -0.88 -11.45
C MET A 1 23.11 -0.28 -11.32
N SER A 2 22.79 0.85 -11.98
CA SER A 2 21.48 1.50 -11.94
C SER A 2 20.31 0.69 -12.55
N THR A 3 20.59 -0.16 -13.55
CA THR A 3 19.57 -1.00 -14.21
C THR A 3 18.91 -1.98 -13.25
N ALA A 4 19.67 -2.61 -12.34
CA ALA A 4 19.11 -3.54 -11.36
C ALA A 4 18.12 -2.86 -10.41
N ILE A 5 18.46 -1.66 -9.94
CA ILE A 5 17.60 -0.87 -9.03
C ILE A 5 16.34 -0.39 -9.76
N LEU A 6 16.47 0.03 -11.02
CA LEU A 6 15.33 0.37 -11.89
C LEU A 6 14.39 -0.81 -12.08
N THR A 7 14.92 -2.01 -12.34
CA THR A 7 14.11 -3.23 -12.48
C THR A 7 13.35 -3.55 -11.19
N ILE A 8 14.01 -3.48 -10.03
CA ILE A 8 13.37 -3.69 -8.73
C ILE A 8 12.28 -2.64 -8.48
N HIS A 9 12.55 -1.37 -8.77
CA HIS A 9 11.56 -0.30 -8.62
C HIS A 9 10.32 -0.53 -9.48
N PHE A 10 10.51 -0.98 -10.72
CA PHE A 10 9.43 -1.29 -11.64
C PHE A 10 8.56 -2.45 -11.12
N ILE A 11 9.18 -3.50 -10.57
CA ILE A 11 8.45 -4.61 -9.93
C ILE A 11 7.66 -4.11 -8.72
N LEU A 12 8.27 -3.28 -7.86
CA LEU A 12 7.58 -2.69 -6.71
C LEU A 12 6.37 -1.84 -7.13
N ALA A 13 6.48 -1.08 -8.22
CA ALA A 13 5.38 -0.29 -8.75
C ALA A 13 4.16 -1.16 -9.11
N PHE A 14 4.39 -2.25 -9.85
CA PHE A 14 3.33 -3.22 -10.18
C PHE A 14 2.76 -3.90 -8.94
N LEU A 15 3.60 -4.21 -7.95
CA LEU A 15 3.18 -4.85 -6.71
C LEU A 15 2.26 -3.93 -5.89
N VAL A 16 2.60 -2.64 -5.77
CA VAL A 16 1.73 -1.65 -5.11
C VAL A 16 0.36 -1.61 -5.79
N ILE A 17 0.32 -1.51 -7.12
CA ILE A 17 -0.94 -1.49 -7.87
C ILE A 17 -1.74 -2.77 -7.62
N GLY A 18 -1.09 -3.94 -7.74
CA GLY A 18 -1.75 -5.23 -7.53
C GLY A 18 -2.34 -5.38 -6.12
N VAL A 19 -1.58 -5.00 -5.08
CA VAL A 19 -2.04 -5.09 -3.69
C VAL A 19 -3.17 -4.09 -3.41
N ILE A 20 -3.14 -2.89 -4.02
CA ILE A 20 -4.24 -1.92 -3.89
C ILE A 20 -5.51 -2.40 -4.58
N LEU A 21 -5.40 -3.00 -5.77
CA LEU A 21 -6.57 -3.56 -6.46
C LEU A 21 -7.19 -4.76 -5.71
N LEU A 22 -6.35 -5.53 -5.00
CA LEU A 22 -6.82 -6.62 -4.12
C LEU A 22 -7.48 -6.10 -2.84
N GLN A 23 -7.22 -4.86 -2.43
CA GLN A 23 -7.94 -4.23 -1.33
C GLN A 23 -9.29 -3.74 -1.84
N GLY A 24 -10.33 -4.57 -1.62
CA GLY A 24 -11.70 -4.17 -1.86
C GLY A 24 -12.09 -2.90 -1.08
N PRO A 25 -13.09 -2.14 -1.56
CA PRO A 25 -13.56 -0.94 -0.88
C PRO A 25 -14.02 -1.31 0.54
N LYS A 26 -13.37 -0.70 1.53
CA LYS A 26 -13.76 -0.82 2.93
C LYS A 26 -15.13 -0.16 3.05
N GLY A 27 -16.17 -0.95 3.33
CA GLY A 27 -17.58 -0.51 3.37
C GLY A 27 -17.92 0.42 4.55
N GLU A 28 -17.01 1.32 4.92
CA GLU A 28 -17.12 2.20 6.08
C GLU A 28 -18.06 3.39 5.84
N GLY A 29 -18.41 3.67 4.57
CA GLY A 29 -19.43 4.65 4.17
C GLY A 29 -19.25 6.04 4.79
N LEU A 30 -20.35 6.79 4.97
CA LEU A 30 -20.38 8.07 5.70
C LEU A 30 -20.00 7.91 7.19
N GLY A 31 -20.08 6.70 7.74
CA GLY A 31 -19.69 6.40 9.12
C GLY A 31 -18.18 6.54 9.36
N ALA A 32 -17.35 6.48 8.32
CA ALA A 32 -15.91 6.70 8.40
C ALA A 32 -15.57 8.15 8.74
N ILE A 33 -16.39 9.10 8.28
CA ILE A 33 -16.16 10.54 8.39
C ILE A 33 -16.24 11.01 9.86
N GLY A 34 -17.00 10.30 10.71
CA GLY A 34 -17.13 10.61 12.14
C GLY A 34 -16.30 9.73 13.08
N GLY A 35 -15.43 8.85 12.56
CA GLY A 35 -14.65 7.90 13.39
C GLY A 35 -15.46 6.73 13.97
N SER A 36 -16.79 6.74 13.84
CA SER A 36 -17.69 5.74 14.42
C SER A 36 -17.91 4.48 13.57
N ALA A 37 -17.46 4.44 12.30
CA ALA A 37 -17.57 3.24 11.46
C ALA A 37 -16.90 2.00 12.06
N ARG A 38 -15.88 2.19 12.90
CA ARG A 38 -15.19 1.09 13.61
C ARG A 38 -16.03 0.44 14.71
N MET A 39 -17.14 1.07 15.16
CA MET A 39 -17.98 0.48 16.23
C MET A 39 -18.88 -0.66 15.73
N PHE A 40 -19.25 -0.69 14.45
CA PHE A 40 -20.18 -1.69 13.92
C PHE A 40 -19.52 -2.83 13.15
N HIS A 41 -18.28 -2.63 12.67
CA HIS A 41 -17.51 -3.66 12.00
C HIS A 41 -16.08 -3.69 12.58
N GLY A 42 -15.81 -4.67 13.44
CA GLY A 42 -14.45 -4.89 13.96
C GLY A 42 -13.45 -5.25 12.85
N PRO A 43 -12.13 -5.09 13.08
CA PRO A 43 -11.12 -5.32 12.05
C PRO A 43 -11.19 -6.76 11.54
N ARG A 44 -11.46 -6.93 10.25
CA ARG A 44 -11.39 -8.26 9.63
C ARG A 44 -9.92 -8.67 9.54
N PRO A 45 -9.52 -9.88 9.99
CA PRO A 45 -8.12 -10.31 9.97
C PRO A 45 -7.47 -10.19 8.59
N ARG A 46 -8.21 -10.53 7.53
CA ARG A 46 -7.75 -10.40 6.13
C ARG A 46 -7.45 -8.95 5.73
N GLU A 47 -8.35 -8.02 6.03
CA GLU A 47 -8.17 -6.59 5.69
C GLU A 47 -6.96 -5.98 6.41
N THR A 48 -6.71 -6.41 7.65
CA THR A 48 -5.56 -5.96 8.46
C THR A 48 -4.24 -6.43 7.85
N LEU A 49 -4.18 -7.67 7.35
CA LEU A 49 -2.98 -8.20 6.68
C LEU A 49 -2.70 -7.46 5.37
N PHE A 50 -3.69 -7.30 4.50
CA PHE A 50 -3.51 -6.56 3.24
C PHE A 50 -3.09 -5.10 3.51
N THR A 51 -3.68 -4.45 4.52
CA THR A 51 -3.29 -3.08 4.90
C THR A 51 -1.81 -3.02 5.34
N ARG A 52 -1.35 -3.98 6.15
CA ARG A 52 0.06 -4.04 6.59
C ARG A 52 1.02 -4.32 5.43
N VAL A 53 0.68 -5.27 4.56
CA VAL A 53 1.49 -5.61 3.38
C VAL A 53 1.61 -4.39 2.46
N THR A 54 0.50 -3.71 2.19
CA THR A 54 0.49 -2.47 1.39
C THR A 54 1.38 -1.42 2.00
N ALA A 55 1.26 -1.17 3.30
CA ALA A 55 2.07 -0.17 3.98
C ALA A 55 3.58 -0.43 3.81
N VAL A 56 4.01 -1.67 4.02
CA VAL A 56 5.42 -2.06 3.86
C VAL A 56 5.88 -1.88 2.41
N VAL A 57 5.11 -2.39 1.45
CA VAL A 57 5.47 -2.32 0.02
C VAL A 57 5.48 -0.86 -0.46
N SER A 58 4.51 -0.04 -0.05
CA SER A 58 4.45 1.39 -0.40
C SER A 58 5.63 2.16 0.17
N VAL A 59 6.05 1.88 1.40
CA VAL A 59 7.26 2.51 1.99
C VAL A 59 8.50 2.13 1.19
N LEU A 60 8.68 0.85 0.84
CA LEU A 60 9.81 0.40 0.02
C LEU A 60 9.81 1.06 -1.36
N PHE A 61 8.63 1.19 -1.99
CA PHE A 61 8.49 1.89 -3.27
C PHE A 61 8.93 3.35 -3.17
N VAL A 62 8.49 4.08 -2.14
CA VAL A 62 8.85 5.48 -1.93
C VAL A 62 10.34 5.62 -1.67
N VAL A 63 10.92 4.82 -0.79
CA VAL A 63 12.37 4.83 -0.51
C VAL A 63 13.17 4.61 -1.79
N THR A 64 12.76 3.61 -2.59
CA THR A 64 13.42 3.31 -3.87
C THR A 64 13.24 4.46 -4.86
N SER A 65 12.05 5.08 -4.93
CA SER A 65 11.77 6.25 -5.78
C SER A 65 12.65 7.44 -5.40
N THR A 66 12.74 7.77 -4.11
CA THR A 66 13.60 8.84 -3.59
C THR A 66 15.06 8.58 -3.91
N TYR A 67 15.55 7.36 -3.67
CA TYR A 67 16.92 6.99 -4.02
C TYR A 67 17.19 7.19 -5.52
N LEU A 68 16.27 6.72 -6.38
CA LEU A 68 16.39 6.83 -7.83
C LEU A 68 16.26 8.26 -8.36
N ALA A 69 15.58 9.14 -7.63
CA ALA A 69 15.38 10.53 -8.00
C ALA A 69 16.57 11.42 -7.63
N PHE A 70 17.22 11.14 -6.49
CA PHE A 70 18.27 12.02 -5.96
C PHE A 70 19.70 11.47 -6.13
N PHE A 71 19.89 10.16 -6.11
CA PHE A 71 21.23 9.53 -6.08
C PHE A 71 21.62 8.81 -7.38
N ARG A 72 20.70 8.64 -8.33
CA ARG A 72 20.93 7.99 -9.63
C ARG A 72 20.99 9.00 -10.76
#